data_AF-A0A662HX08-F1
#
_entry.id   AF-A0A662HX08-F1
#
_cell.length_a   1.000
_cell.length_b   1.000
_cell.length_c   1.000
_cell.angle_alpha   90.00
_cell.angle_beta   90.00
_cell.angle_gamma   90.00
#
_symmetry.space_group_name_H-M   'P 1'
#
loop_
_entity.id
_entity.type
_entity.pdbx_description
1 polymer ?
#
loop_
_entity_poly.entity_id
_entity_poly.type
_entity_poly.pdbx_seq_one_letter_code
_entity_poly.pdbx_strand_id
1 'polypeptide(L)'
;MSALKDFLEERVYDSYHCKWLFFTASTNPPNQYYQNILQLSNMADLDRFDVVVPFESRLGADLFEITSLFAEASERRVAPQLSAKLDVSNIIEVRKEVMSIEVGSKAKSTLALFGHVYSACVFEDEDRQRHFLDKFSVLGEVPCMRCTFRGSLCSKFAIQPCRLIRSTIALAKALAWLRGENRVHYETVIKALHYTLPLRLVIVDESTKNKVATVREAVNVAIREFTKWVDDHRRLLKELRTAVELAKRGKVNDAIRALNDLSYRYNNDPVALSLVHSIALKINRAKEEIEAFIEKTADKKVLKYFIENKTDFKDKAYRRLKKVLDITEAYRWGEEAKRLLNKLLMKGLISEKEFDALSMILTGLQKREHEQYLREDIRIVVRWNEVIIEGPKKTVEDLLK
;
A
#
# COMPACT_ATOMS: atom_id res chain seq x y z
N MET A 1 24.28 -13.60 -22.45
CA MET A 1 23.24 -13.01 -23.32
C MET A 1 21.98 -13.88 -23.19
N SER A 2 20.90 -13.35 -22.63
CA SER A 2 19.71 -14.14 -22.26
C SER A 2 18.73 -14.28 -23.42
N ALA A 3 19.04 -15.16 -24.37
CA ALA A 3 18.19 -15.42 -25.53
C ALA A 3 16.72 -15.74 -25.15
N LEU A 4 16.48 -16.37 -23.99
CA LEU A 4 15.12 -16.68 -23.54
C LEU A 4 14.34 -15.47 -23.01
N LYS A 5 15.03 -14.50 -22.38
CA LYS A 5 14.40 -13.23 -21.93
C LYS A 5 13.86 -12.48 -23.13
N ASP A 6 14.73 -12.23 -24.12
CA ASP A 6 14.39 -11.40 -25.27
C ASP A 6 13.35 -12.11 -26.15
N PHE A 7 13.43 -13.45 -26.22
CA PHE A 7 12.43 -14.29 -26.87
C PHE A 7 11.04 -14.24 -26.21
N LEU A 8 10.95 -14.33 -24.87
CA LEU A 8 9.68 -14.41 -24.15
C LEU A 8 9.06 -13.04 -23.84
N GLU A 9 9.88 -12.05 -23.44
CA GLU A 9 9.40 -10.74 -23.00
C GLU A 9 9.41 -9.71 -24.13
N GLU A 10 10.49 -9.63 -24.90
CA GLU A 10 10.65 -8.64 -25.97
C GLU A 10 10.07 -9.14 -27.30
N ARG A 11 9.76 -10.43 -27.39
CA ARG A 11 9.29 -11.12 -28.60
C ARG A 11 10.23 -10.91 -29.79
N VAL A 12 11.53 -10.93 -29.51
CA VAL A 12 12.58 -10.81 -30.51
C VAL A 12 13.50 -12.02 -30.43
N TYR A 13 13.80 -12.61 -31.59
CA TYR A 13 14.85 -13.60 -31.74
C TYR A 13 15.73 -13.19 -32.91
N ASP A 14 17.01 -12.93 -32.63
CA ASP A 14 17.99 -12.54 -33.64
C ASP A 14 17.49 -11.41 -34.58
N SER A 15 16.97 -10.33 -33.99
CA SER A 15 16.38 -9.17 -34.68
C SER A 15 15.03 -9.41 -35.39
N TYR A 16 14.46 -10.62 -35.36
CA TYR A 16 13.14 -10.92 -35.91
C TYR A 16 12.05 -10.91 -34.83
N HIS A 17 10.88 -10.37 -35.16
CA HIS A 17 9.71 -10.43 -34.29
C HIS A 17 9.06 -11.82 -34.28
N CYS A 18 8.92 -12.38 -33.09
CA CYS A 18 8.26 -13.66 -32.85
C CYS A 18 6.74 -13.56 -33.11
N LYS A 19 6.19 -14.55 -33.85
CA LYS A 19 4.75 -14.61 -34.20
C LYS A 19 3.92 -15.59 -33.35
N TRP A 20 4.50 -16.20 -32.32
CA TRP A 20 3.79 -17.18 -31.50
C TRP A 20 2.64 -16.52 -30.72
N LEU A 21 1.50 -17.22 -30.63
CA LEU A 21 0.35 -16.78 -29.84
C LEU A 21 0.51 -17.15 -28.36
N PHE A 22 1.11 -18.31 -28.09
CA PHE A 22 1.47 -18.81 -26.78
C PHE A 22 2.76 -19.64 -26.88
N PHE A 23 3.48 -19.76 -25.78
CA PHE A 23 4.68 -20.59 -25.66
C PHE A 23 4.51 -21.55 -24.48
N THR A 24 4.82 -22.83 -24.68
CA THR A 24 4.74 -23.86 -23.66
C THR A 24 6.04 -24.63 -23.61
N ALA A 25 6.54 -24.86 -22.39
CA ALA A 25 7.65 -25.76 -22.11
C ALA A 25 7.23 -26.75 -21.03
N SER A 26 7.79 -27.96 -21.09
CA SER A 26 7.56 -29.02 -20.10
C SER A 26 8.88 -29.53 -19.59
N THR A 27 8.98 -29.74 -18.27
CA THR A 27 10.14 -30.36 -17.63
C THR A 27 9.67 -31.34 -16.58
N ASN A 28 10.41 -32.45 -16.41
CA ASN A 28 10.24 -33.32 -15.25
C ASN A 28 10.87 -32.65 -14.03
N PRO A 29 10.26 -32.74 -12.84
CA PRO A 29 10.92 -32.31 -11.61
C PRO A 29 12.16 -33.18 -11.35
N PRO A 30 13.22 -32.63 -10.75
CA PRO A 30 14.40 -33.41 -10.41
C PRO A 30 14.04 -34.54 -9.46
N ASN A 31 14.46 -35.76 -9.77
CA ASN A 31 14.28 -36.94 -8.90
C ASN A 31 15.47 -37.91 -9.06
N GLN A 32 15.42 -39.06 -8.37
CA GLN A 32 16.50 -40.05 -8.39
C GLN A 32 16.83 -40.58 -9.81
N TYR A 33 15.88 -40.54 -10.73
CA TYR A 33 16.01 -41.04 -12.11
C TYR A 33 16.22 -39.93 -13.14
N TYR A 34 15.75 -38.71 -12.84
CA TYR A 34 15.89 -37.52 -13.67
C TYR A 34 16.75 -36.49 -12.94
N GLN A 35 18.06 -36.72 -12.93
CA GLN A 35 19.04 -35.69 -12.57
C GLN A 35 19.22 -34.75 -13.76
N ASN A 36 18.28 -33.82 -13.94
CA ASN A 36 18.39 -32.86 -15.04
C ASN A 36 19.67 -32.02 -14.84
N ILE A 37 20.31 -31.60 -15.95
CA ILE A 37 21.41 -30.61 -15.98
C ILE A 37 21.01 -29.26 -15.30
N LEU A 38 19.73 -29.08 -14.99
CA LEU A 38 19.15 -28.02 -14.16
C LEU A 38 19.45 -28.18 -12.64
N GLN A 39 20.60 -28.73 -12.27
CA GLN A 39 21.24 -28.29 -11.01
C GLN A 39 21.68 -26.82 -11.10
N LEU A 40 21.72 -26.24 -12.31
CA LEU A 40 21.98 -24.85 -12.59
C LEU A 40 20.73 -23.96 -12.47
N SER A 41 20.45 -23.51 -11.26
CA SER A 41 20.62 -22.10 -10.82
C SER A 41 20.14 -20.91 -11.69
N ASN A 42 19.29 -21.06 -12.72
CA ASN A 42 18.65 -19.89 -13.37
C ASN A 42 17.16 -19.73 -13.06
N MET A 43 16.86 -19.56 -11.76
CA MET A 43 15.52 -19.18 -11.28
C MET A 43 14.94 -17.96 -12.01
N ALA A 44 15.80 -17.05 -12.51
CA ALA A 44 15.35 -15.89 -13.25
C ALA A 44 14.67 -16.25 -14.58
N ASP A 45 15.13 -17.31 -15.26
CA ASP A 45 14.54 -17.79 -16.52
C ASP A 45 13.21 -18.50 -16.27
N LEU A 46 13.12 -19.32 -15.21
CA LEU A 46 11.86 -19.99 -14.84
C LEU A 46 10.79 -19.01 -14.35
N ASP A 47 11.19 -17.93 -13.67
CA ASP A 47 10.28 -16.86 -13.25
C ASP A 47 9.66 -16.10 -14.45
N ARG A 48 10.14 -16.29 -15.69
CA ARG A 48 9.54 -15.67 -16.90
C ARG A 48 8.25 -16.34 -17.39
N PHE A 49 7.92 -17.53 -16.88
CA PHE A 49 6.68 -18.22 -17.25
C PHE A 49 5.51 -17.76 -16.38
N ASP A 50 4.53 -17.05 -16.95
CA ASP A 50 3.39 -16.52 -16.19
C ASP A 50 2.56 -17.61 -15.51
N VAL A 51 2.43 -18.77 -16.16
CA VAL A 51 1.59 -19.89 -15.73
C VAL A 51 2.40 -21.18 -15.74
N VAL A 52 2.30 -21.93 -14.65
CA VAL A 52 2.89 -23.25 -14.47
C VAL A 52 1.77 -24.19 -14.04
N VAL A 53 1.66 -25.33 -14.72
CA VAL A 53 0.67 -26.36 -14.41
C VAL A 53 1.41 -27.60 -13.90
N PRO A 54 1.43 -27.86 -12.58
CA PRO A 54 1.99 -29.08 -12.04
C PRO A 54 1.14 -30.27 -12.49
N PHE A 55 1.69 -31.13 -13.35
CA PHE A 55 1.07 -32.40 -13.73
C PHE A 55 1.49 -33.49 -12.75
N GLU A 56 0.51 -34.17 -12.19
CA GLU A 56 0.69 -35.36 -11.35
C GLU A 56 -0.29 -36.40 -11.87
N SER A 57 0.11 -37.67 -11.90
CA SER A 57 -0.81 -38.77 -12.18
C SER A 57 -1.97 -38.69 -11.19
N ARG A 58 -3.20 -38.66 -11.69
CA ARG A 58 -4.39 -38.59 -10.84
C ARG A 58 -4.42 -39.84 -9.97
N LEU A 59 -4.31 -39.66 -8.65
CA LEU A 59 -4.50 -40.75 -7.69
C LEU A 59 -5.92 -41.30 -7.88
N GLY A 60 -6.02 -42.62 -8.09
CA GLY A 60 -7.29 -43.29 -8.40
C GLY A 60 -7.76 -43.12 -9.85
N ALA A 61 -6.89 -42.70 -10.79
CA ALA A 61 -7.19 -42.91 -12.20
C ALA A 61 -7.36 -44.39 -12.48
N ASP A 62 -8.40 -44.75 -13.22
CA ASP A 62 -8.56 -46.11 -13.69
C ASP A 62 -7.49 -46.38 -14.76
N LEU A 63 -6.45 -47.11 -14.34
CA LEU A 63 -5.37 -47.48 -15.24
C LEU A 63 -5.88 -48.37 -16.37
N PHE A 64 -6.97 -49.11 -16.16
CA PHE A 64 -7.60 -49.90 -17.20
C PHE A 64 -8.28 -49.00 -18.24
N GLU A 65 -9.02 -47.96 -17.82
CA GLU A 65 -9.59 -46.96 -18.74
C GLU A 65 -8.50 -46.29 -19.59
N ILE A 66 -7.41 -45.86 -18.96
CA ILE A 66 -6.26 -45.25 -19.67
C ILE A 66 -5.66 -46.25 -20.66
N THR A 67 -5.45 -47.49 -20.23
CA THR A 67 -4.87 -48.55 -21.08
C THR A 67 -5.77 -48.87 -22.26
N SER A 68 -7.07 -49.02 -22.03
CA SER A 68 -8.07 -49.28 -23.08
C SER A 68 -8.10 -48.13 -24.09
N LEU A 69 -8.09 -46.88 -23.62
CA LEU A 69 -8.07 -45.71 -24.49
C LEU A 69 -6.83 -45.70 -25.40
N PHE A 70 -5.64 -46.05 -24.87
CA PHE A 70 -4.42 -46.13 -25.69
C PHE A 70 -4.34 -47.39 -26.56
N ALA A 71 -4.96 -48.50 -26.16
CA ALA A 71 -5.01 -49.75 -26.93
C ALA A 71 -5.99 -49.66 -28.11
N GLU A 72 -7.10 -48.95 -27.93
CA GLU A 72 -8.13 -48.74 -28.95
C GLU A 72 -7.85 -47.53 -29.85
N ALA A 73 -6.95 -46.64 -29.44
CA ALA A 73 -6.56 -45.49 -30.24
C ALA A 73 -5.86 -45.91 -31.53
N SER A 74 -6.42 -45.52 -32.67
CA SER A 74 -5.81 -45.67 -34.00
C SER A 74 -4.65 -44.71 -34.25
N GLU A 75 -4.47 -43.70 -33.40
CA GLU A 75 -3.41 -42.71 -33.49
C GLU A 75 -2.67 -42.54 -32.15
N ARG A 76 -1.36 -42.28 -32.22
CA ARG A 76 -0.50 -42.03 -31.05
C ARG A 76 -0.94 -40.84 -30.19
N ARG A 77 -1.73 -39.92 -30.75
CA ARG A 77 -2.26 -38.74 -30.05
C ARG A 77 -3.77 -38.65 -30.33
N VAL A 78 -4.58 -39.08 -29.37
CA VAL A 78 -6.02 -38.84 -29.43
C VAL A 78 -6.25 -37.34 -29.21
N ALA A 79 -6.52 -36.61 -30.29
CA ALA A 79 -6.93 -35.22 -30.17
C ALA A 79 -8.35 -35.18 -29.55
N PRO A 80 -8.63 -34.26 -28.60
CA PRO A 80 -9.98 -34.10 -28.12
C PRO A 80 -10.88 -33.71 -29.29
N GLN A 81 -12.03 -34.38 -29.43
CA GLN A 81 -13.05 -33.98 -30.40
C GLN A 81 -13.67 -32.66 -29.93
N LEU A 82 -13.17 -31.54 -30.45
CA LEU A 82 -13.71 -30.22 -30.20
C LEU A 82 -14.79 -29.93 -31.24
N SER A 83 -16.04 -29.78 -30.81
CA SER A 83 -17.14 -29.35 -31.67
C SER A 83 -17.10 -27.86 -32.05
N ALA A 84 -16.17 -27.10 -31.46
CA ALA A 84 -16.03 -25.67 -31.65
C ALA A 84 -14.71 -25.32 -32.34
N LYS A 85 -14.79 -24.52 -33.41
CA LYS A 85 -13.63 -23.89 -34.06
C LYS A 85 -13.39 -22.54 -33.39
N LEU A 86 -12.25 -22.39 -32.72
CA LEU A 86 -11.81 -21.11 -32.16
C LEU A 86 -11.28 -20.22 -33.28
N ASP A 87 -11.96 -19.10 -33.53
CA ASP A 87 -11.39 -18.02 -34.33
C ASP A 87 -10.31 -17.33 -33.50
N VAL A 88 -9.09 -17.29 -34.04
CA VAL A 88 -7.92 -16.65 -33.41
C VAL A 88 -7.55 -15.33 -34.10
N SER A 89 -8.29 -14.93 -35.14
CA SER A 89 -8.06 -13.67 -35.84
C SER A 89 -8.35 -12.45 -34.96
N ASN A 90 -9.29 -12.58 -34.03
CA ASN A 90 -9.70 -11.55 -33.06
C ASN A 90 -8.91 -11.58 -31.74
N ILE A 91 -7.76 -12.27 -31.69
CA ILE A 91 -7.04 -12.49 -30.42
C ILE A 91 -6.56 -11.18 -29.76
N ILE A 92 -6.35 -10.12 -30.55
CA ILE A 92 -5.93 -8.80 -30.04
C ILE A 92 -7.10 -8.13 -29.32
N GLU A 93 -8.30 -8.19 -29.90
CA GLU A 93 -9.55 -7.69 -29.34
C GLU A 93 -9.88 -8.44 -28.04
N VAL A 94 -9.84 -9.78 -28.08
CA VAL A 94 -10.06 -10.63 -26.90
C VAL A 94 -9.08 -10.29 -25.77
N ARG A 95 -7.80 -10.07 -26.08
CA ARG A 95 -6.80 -9.64 -25.07
C ARG A 95 -7.15 -8.29 -24.45
N LYS A 96 -7.64 -7.33 -25.25
CA LYS A 96 -8.09 -6.03 -24.73
C LYS A 96 -9.30 -6.18 -23.82
N GLU A 97 -10.29 -6.99 -24.20
CA GLU A 97 -11.46 -7.30 -23.38
C GLU A 97 -11.06 -7.93 -22.05
N VAL A 98 -10.22 -8.96 -22.07
CA VAL A 98 -9.68 -9.59 -20.85
C VAL A 98 -9.01 -8.55 -19.96
N MET A 99 -8.16 -7.69 -20.53
CA MET A 99 -7.45 -6.68 -19.75
C MET A 99 -8.35 -5.56 -19.23
N SER A 100 -9.52 -5.35 -19.84
CA SER A 100 -10.51 -4.37 -19.39
C SER A 100 -11.27 -4.79 -18.12
N ILE A 101 -11.28 -6.09 -17.79
CA ILE A 101 -11.96 -6.61 -16.60
C ILE A 101 -11.44 -5.91 -15.33
N GLU A 102 -12.37 -5.40 -14.52
CA GLU A 102 -12.05 -4.73 -13.27
C GLU A 102 -11.53 -5.73 -12.23
N VAL A 103 -10.60 -5.30 -11.38
CA VAL A 103 -10.17 -6.11 -10.23
C VAL A 103 -10.85 -5.58 -8.98
N GLY A 104 -11.57 -6.43 -8.24
CA GLY A 104 -12.23 -6.03 -7.00
C GLY A 104 -11.23 -5.60 -5.92
N SER A 105 -11.61 -4.67 -5.03
CA SER A 105 -10.72 -4.19 -3.96
C SER A 105 -10.28 -5.31 -3.01
N LYS A 106 -11.17 -6.24 -2.67
CA LYS A 106 -10.83 -7.42 -1.85
C LYS A 106 -9.78 -8.29 -2.55
N ALA A 107 -9.94 -8.55 -3.85
CA ALA A 107 -8.99 -9.31 -4.65
C ALA A 107 -7.60 -8.64 -4.70
N LYS A 108 -7.55 -7.31 -4.94
CA LYS A 108 -6.31 -6.52 -4.88
C LYS A 108 -5.64 -6.61 -3.52
N SER A 109 -6.39 -6.35 -2.44
CA SER A 109 -5.87 -6.36 -1.07
C SER A 109 -5.36 -7.73 -0.66
N THR A 110 -6.06 -8.82 -1.01
CA THR A 110 -5.62 -10.18 -0.76
C THR A 110 -4.29 -10.46 -1.45
N LEU A 111 -4.18 -10.15 -2.74
CA LEU A 111 -2.96 -10.44 -3.49
C LEU A 111 -1.76 -9.60 -3.01
N ALA A 112 -2.00 -8.35 -2.67
CA ALA A 112 -0.98 -7.49 -2.06
C ALA A 112 -0.53 -8.02 -0.69
N LEU A 113 -1.48 -8.46 0.15
CA LEU A 113 -1.17 -9.04 1.45
C LEU A 113 -0.45 -10.38 1.32
N PHE A 114 -0.84 -11.22 0.36
CA PHE A 114 -0.15 -12.47 0.05
C PHE A 114 1.31 -12.22 -0.34
N GLY A 115 1.52 -11.24 -1.23
CA GLY A 115 2.84 -10.72 -1.60
C GLY A 115 3.67 -10.35 -0.37
N HIS A 116 3.11 -9.47 0.46
CA HIS A 116 3.75 -8.96 1.68
C HIS A 116 4.14 -10.06 2.67
N VAL A 117 3.22 -10.98 2.97
CA VAL A 117 3.44 -12.05 3.96
C VAL A 117 4.67 -12.90 3.63
N TYR A 118 4.89 -13.17 2.35
CA TYR A 118 6.01 -14.00 1.89
C TYR A 118 7.25 -13.22 1.47
N SER A 119 7.17 -11.90 1.27
CA SER A 119 8.34 -11.05 0.99
C SER A 119 8.87 -10.30 2.22
N ALA A 120 8.14 -10.23 3.33
CA ALA A 120 8.56 -9.48 4.51
C ALA A 120 9.75 -10.12 5.24
N CYS A 121 10.77 -9.30 5.55
CA CYS A 121 11.87 -9.63 6.45
C CYS A 121 12.11 -8.46 7.42
N VAL A 122 12.37 -8.79 8.69
CA VAL A 122 12.85 -7.84 9.70
C VAL A 122 14.17 -8.38 10.22
N PHE A 123 15.25 -7.66 9.94
CA PHE A 123 16.59 -7.96 10.41
C PHE A 123 16.95 -7.00 11.54
N GLU A 124 17.57 -7.51 12.60
CA GLU A 124 18.10 -6.70 13.70
C GLU A 124 19.62 -6.82 13.68
N ASP A 125 20.31 -5.68 13.58
CA ASP A 125 21.78 -5.65 13.54
C ASP A 125 22.40 -5.67 14.95
N GLU A 126 23.74 -5.59 15.01
CA GLU A 126 24.50 -5.63 16.26
C GLU A 126 24.17 -4.45 17.20
N ASP A 127 23.77 -3.31 16.64
CA ASP A 127 23.35 -2.10 17.37
C ASP A 127 21.87 -2.13 17.79
N ARG A 128 21.21 -3.29 17.62
CA ARG A 128 19.77 -3.50 17.85
C ARG A 128 18.89 -2.58 17.00
N GLN A 129 19.40 -2.11 15.86
CA GLN A 129 18.60 -1.37 14.89
C GLN A 129 17.89 -2.35 13.96
N ARG A 130 16.65 -2.01 13.64
CA ARG A 130 15.80 -2.85 12.82
C ARG A 130 15.72 -2.37 11.39
N HIS A 131 15.94 -3.32 10.49
CA HIS A 131 15.93 -3.13 9.05
C HIS A 131 14.78 -3.91 8.44
N PHE A 132 13.93 -3.21 7.69
CA PHE A 132 12.81 -3.80 6.95
C PHE A 132 13.26 -4.08 5.53
N LEU A 133 13.41 -5.37 5.19
CA LEU A 133 14.06 -5.80 3.94
C LEU A 133 13.08 -6.58 3.06
N ASP A 134 13.30 -6.52 1.74
CA ASP A 134 12.73 -7.50 0.83
C ASP A 134 13.47 -8.82 1.01
N LYS A 135 12.77 -9.81 1.58
CA LYS A 135 13.33 -11.12 1.91
C LYS A 135 13.97 -11.77 0.68
N PHE A 136 13.32 -11.70 -0.48
CA PHE A 136 13.80 -12.37 -1.68
C PHE A 136 15.18 -11.86 -2.10
N SER A 137 15.45 -10.58 -1.84
CA SER A 137 16.73 -9.92 -2.15
C SER A 137 17.86 -10.24 -1.18
N VAL A 138 17.58 -10.86 -0.02
CA VAL A 138 18.57 -11.12 1.05
C VAL A 138 18.60 -12.58 1.52
N LEU A 139 18.01 -13.50 0.75
CA LEU A 139 17.92 -14.92 1.12
C LEU A 139 19.29 -15.59 1.30
N GLY A 140 20.31 -15.16 0.54
CA GLY A 140 21.65 -15.72 0.61
C GLY A 140 22.48 -15.15 1.76
N GLU A 141 22.24 -13.89 2.11
CA GLU A 141 23.03 -13.09 3.05
C GLU A 141 22.48 -13.17 4.48
N VAL A 142 21.14 -13.26 4.62
CA VAL A 142 20.44 -13.30 5.91
C VAL A 142 19.65 -14.61 6.03
N PRO A 143 20.34 -15.74 6.31
CA PRO A 143 19.69 -17.04 6.29
C PRO A 143 18.71 -17.20 7.45
N CYS A 144 17.44 -17.47 7.12
CA CYS A 144 16.35 -17.62 8.09
C CYS A 144 16.60 -18.73 9.14
N MET A 145 17.49 -19.69 8.87
CA MET A 145 17.86 -20.74 9.82
C MET A 145 18.48 -20.22 11.12
N ARG A 146 19.12 -19.04 11.08
CA ARG A 146 19.73 -18.37 12.25
C ARG A 146 18.87 -17.23 12.79
N CYS A 147 17.70 -16.99 12.22
CA CYS A 147 16.80 -15.92 12.64
C CYS A 147 16.11 -16.27 13.96
N THR A 148 15.96 -15.29 14.84
CA THR A 148 15.22 -15.39 16.10
C THR A 148 13.73 -15.72 15.89
N PHE A 149 13.18 -15.38 14.72
CA PHE A 149 11.80 -15.66 14.33
C PHE A 149 11.63 -16.99 13.58
N ARG A 150 12.63 -17.90 13.65
CA ARG A 150 12.54 -19.23 13.04
C ARG A 150 11.26 -19.95 13.47
N GLY A 151 10.52 -20.51 12.51
CA GLY A 151 9.22 -21.13 12.71
C GLY A 151 8.03 -20.22 12.37
N SER A 152 8.24 -18.91 12.29
CA SER A 152 7.25 -17.95 11.77
C SER A 152 6.99 -18.17 10.28
N LEU A 153 5.83 -17.72 9.79
CA LEU A 153 5.44 -17.92 8.39
C LEU A 153 6.49 -17.39 7.39
N CYS A 154 7.13 -16.26 7.70
CA CYS A 154 8.17 -15.69 6.85
C CYS A 154 9.41 -16.58 6.69
N SER A 155 9.69 -17.47 7.65
CA SER A 155 10.83 -18.37 7.61
C SER A 155 10.59 -19.62 6.76
N LYS A 156 9.33 -19.93 6.43
CA LYS A 156 8.96 -21.13 5.66
C LYS A 156 9.10 -20.94 4.15
N PHE A 157 8.64 -19.79 3.67
CA PHE A 157 8.53 -19.49 2.24
C PHE A 157 9.01 -18.08 1.89
N ALA A 158 9.49 -17.93 0.67
CA ALA A 158 9.84 -16.66 0.06
C ALA A 158 9.29 -16.58 -1.38
N ILE A 159 8.92 -15.37 -1.80
CA ILE A 159 8.45 -15.08 -3.16
C ILE A 159 9.00 -13.74 -3.64
N GLN A 160 9.12 -13.58 -4.96
CA GLN A 160 9.29 -12.28 -5.60
C GLN A 160 7.89 -11.71 -5.91
N PRO A 161 7.44 -10.62 -5.25
CA PRO A 161 6.03 -10.23 -5.27
C PRO A 161 5.59 -9.60 -6.60
N CYS A 162 6.43 -8.80 -7.25
CA CYS A 162 6.02 -8.00 -8.41
C CYS A 162 5.52 -8.86 -9.58
N ARG A 163 6.26 -9.92 -9.93
CA ARG A 163 5.92 -10.76 -11.08
C ARG A 163 4.78 -11.71 -10.74
N LEU A 164 4.78 -12.26 -9.52
CA LEU A 164 3.64 -13.03 -9.02
C LEU A 164 2.35 -12.22 -9.13
N ILE A 165 2.33 -10.97 -8.64
CA ILE A 165 1.13 -10.12 -8.67
C ILE A 165 0.70 -9.87 -10.12
N ARG A 166 1.64 -9.54 -11.00
CA ARG A 166 1.37 -9.28 -12.42
C ARG A 166 0.72 -10.49 -13.11
N SER A 167 1.37 -11.65 -13.04
CA SER A 167 0.90 -12.87 -13.71
C SER A 167 -0.42 -13.37 -13.11
N THR A 168 -0.58 -13.25 -11.78
CA THR A 168 -1.82 -13.63 -11.10
C THR A 168 -2.99 -12.75 -11.52
N ILE A 169 -2.81 -11.44 -11.64
CA ILE A 169 -3.87 -10.54 -12.13
C ILE A 169 -4.23 -10.86 -13.57
N ALA A 170 -3.24 -11.06 -14.45
CA ALA A 170 -3.49 -11.39 -15.85
C ALA A 170 -4.30 -12.70 -15.99
N LEU A 171 -3.89 -13.76 -15.28
CA LEU A 171 -4.62 -15.03 -15.28
C LEU A 171 -6.01 -14.88 -14.65
N ALA A 172 -6.13 -14.17 -13.53
CA ALA A 172 -7.43 -13.98 -12.86
C ALA A 172 -8.43 -13.22 -13.75
N LYS A 173 -7.98 -12.22 -14.51
CA LYS A 173 -8.80 -11.52 -15.51
C LYS A 173 -9.24 -12.46 -16.63
N ALA A 174 -8.32 -13.28 -17.16
CA ALA A 174 -8.67 -14.26 -18.18
C ALA A 174 -9.70 -15.28 -17.67
N LEU A 175 -9.54 -15.76 -16.43
CA LEU A 175 -10.49 -16.67 -15.79
C LEU A 175 -11.86 -16.04 -15.57
N ALA A 176 -11.92 -14.75 -15.19
CA ALA A 176 -13.17 -14.02 -15.03
C ALA A 176 -13.88 -13.83 -16.39
N TRP A 177 -13.14 -13.39 -17.41
CA TRP A 177 -13.67 -13.22 -18.77
C TRP A 177 -14.23 -14.53 -19.33
N LEU A 178 -13.52 -15.66 -19.15
CA LEU A 178 -13.98 -16.99 -19.59
C LEU A 178 -15.30 -17.44 -18.90
N ARG A 179 -15.62 -16.86 -17.74
CA ARG A 179 -16.88 -17.13 -17.02
C ARG A 179 -17.97 -16.11 -17.32
N GLY A 180 -17.71 -15.12 -18.17
CA GLY A 180 -18.61 -13.99 -18.39
C GLY A 180 -18.71 -13.05 -17.19
N GLU A 181 -17.75 -13.09 -16.26
CA GLU A 181 -17.68 -12.15 -15.13
C GLU A 181 -17.08 -10.82 -15.61
N ASN A 182 -17.65 -9.69 -15.19
CA ASN A 182 -17.11 -8.35 -15.48
C ASN A 182 -16.08 -7.88 -14.45
N ARG A 183 -15.84 -8.66 -13.40
CA ARG A 183 -14.99 -8.31 -12.27
C ARG A 183 -14.26 -9.52 -11.70
N VAL A 184 -12.98 -9.36 -11.39
CA VAL A 184 -12.19 -10.37 -10.67
C VAL A 184 -12.55 -10.37 -9.19
N HIS A 185 -13.02 -11.53 -8.72
CA HIS A 185 -13.32 -11.82 -7.31
C HIS A 185 -12.12 -12.44 -6.58
N TYR A 186 -12.20 -12.48 -5.24
CA TYR A 186 -11.15 -13.04 -4.37
C TYR A 186 -10.86 -14.51 -4.71
N GLU A 187 -11.91 -15.28 -4.93
CA GLU A 187 -11.86 -16.71 -5.25
C GLU A 187 -11.14 -16.96 -6.58
N THR A 188 -11.34 -16.06 -7.55
CA THR A 188 -10.65 -16.10 -8.85
C THR A 188 -9.14 -15.83 -8.69
N VAL A 189 -8.74 -14.93 -7.79
CA VAL A 189 -7.32 -14.72 -7.45
C VAL A 189 -6.71 -15.94 -6.76
N ILE A 190 -7.39 -16.52 -5.77
CA ILE A 190 -6.91 -17.74 -5.08
C ILE A 190 -6.75 -18.88 -6.09
N LYS A 191 -7.70 -19.06 -7.00
CA LYS A 191 -7.58 -20.04 -8.08
C LYS A 191 -6.38 -19.75 -8.98
N ALA A 192 -6.16 -18.50 -9.37
CA ALA A 192 -5.01 -18.12 -10.21
C ALA A 192 -3.67 -18.40 -9.52
N LEU A 193 -3.56 -18.15 -8.20
CA LEU A 193 -2.34 -18.44 -7.44
C LEU A 193 -1.88 -19.90 -7.53
N HIS A 194 -2.81 -20.87 -7.67
CA HIS A 194 -2.43 -22.28 -7.84
C HIS A 194 -1.59 -22.54 -9.09
N TYR A 195 -1.65 -21.64 -10.07
CA TYR A 195 -0.96 -21.76 -11.35
C TYR A 195 0.14 -20.71 -11.56
N THR A 196 0.12 -19.60 -10.84
CA THR A 196 1.14 -18.53 -10.97
C THR A 196 2.22 -18.59 -9.89
N LEU A 197 1.91 -19.19 -8.73
CA LEU A 197 2.84 -19.40 -7.63
C LEU A 197 3.88 -20.52 -7.85
N PRO A 198 3.59 -21.62 -8.58
CA PRO A 198 4.62 -22.63 -8.82
C PRO A 198 5.86 -22.02 -9.48
N LEU A 199 7.05 -22.52 -9.12
CA LEU A 199 8.37 -22.00 -9.51
C LEU A 199 8.72 -20.57 -9.03
N ARG A 200 7.76 -19.81 -8.49
CA ARG A 200 7.99 -18.52 -7.81
C ARG A 200 8.06 -18.63 -6.28
N LEU A 201 7.60 -19.77 -5.76
CA LEU A 201 7.65 -20.12 -4.36
C LEU A 201 8.98 -20.81 -4.03
N VAL A 202 9.79 -20.15 -3.21
CA VAL A 202 11.01 -20.72 -2.65
C VAL A 202 10.70 -21.26 -1.26
N ILE A 203 11.00 -22.54 -1.02
CA ILE A 203 10.93 -23.15 0.31
C ILE A 203 12.25 -22.86 1.01
N VAL A 204 12.18 -22.11 2.10
CA VAL A 204 13.37 -21.61 2.84
C VAL A 204 13.71 -22.53 4.01
N ASP A 205 12.70 -23.04 4.71
CA ASP A 205 12.88 -23.90 5.87
C ASP A 205 13.00 -25.38 5.46
N GLU A 206 14.10 -26.02 5.87
CA GLU A 206 14.37 -27.45 5.57
C GLU A 206 13.30 -28.37 6.17
N SER A 207 12.70 -28.02 7.31
CA SER A 207 11.61 -28.83 7.88
C SER A 207 10.36 -28.83 6.99
N THR A 208 10.08 -27.69 6.36
CA THR A 208 8.98 -27.52 5.40
C THR A 208 9.31 -28.27 4.11
N LYS A 209 10.55 -28.19 3.63
CA LYS A 209 11.03 -28.93 2.45
C LYS A 209 10.84 -30.45 2.59
N ASN A 210 11.10 -30.99 3.78
CA ASN A 210 10.92 -32.42 4.06
C ASN A 210 9.45 -32.85 4.21
N LYS A 211 8.52 -31.91 4.47
CA LYS A 211 7.09 -32.18 4.63
C LYS A 211 6.30 -32.07 3.33
N VAL A 212 6.88 -31.44 2.32
CA VAL A 212 6.21 -31.08 1.08
C VAL A 212 6.80 -31.90 -0.06
N ALA A 213 6.07 -32.93 -0.49
CA ALA A 213 6.57 -33.89 -1.47
C ALA A 213 6.54 -33.38 -2.92
N THR A 214 5.67 -32.41 -3.25
CA THR A 214 5.51 -31.90 -4.62
C THR A 214 5.35 -30.39 -4.66
N VAL A 215 5.61 -29.78 -5.83
CA VAL A 215 5.39 -28.35 -6.05
C VAL A 215 3.92 -27.96 -5.84
N ARG A 216 2.99 -28.83 -6.24
CA ARG A 216 1.55 -28.63 -6.02
C ARG A 216 1.23 -28.56 -4.52
N GLU A 217 1.77 -29.50 -3.74
CA GLU A 217 1.57 -29.48 -2.29
C GLU A 217 2.21 -28.25 -1.64
N ALA A 218 3.37 -27.79 -2.13
CA ALA A 218 4.03 -26.57 -1.65
C ALA A 218 3.12 -25.35 -1.77
N VAL A 219 2.50 -25.20 -2.95
CA VAL A 219 1.57 -24.13 -3.26
C VAL A 219 0.32 -24.20 -2.38
N ASN A 220 -0.26 -25.40 -2.22
CA ASN A 220 -1.42 -25.61 -1.35
C ASN A 220 -1.13 -25.25 0.10
N VAL A 221 0.01 -25.71 0.63
CA VAL A 221 0.47 -25.42 2.00
C VAL A 221 0.67 -23.91 2.17
N ALA A 222 1.31 -23.24 1.23
CA ALA A 222 1.49 -21.78 1.28
C ALA A 222 0.13 -21.07 1.31
N ILE A 223 -0.79 -21.36 0.38
CA ILE A 223 -2.11 -20.71 0.36
C ILE A 223 -2.88 -20.96 1.68
N ARG A 224 -2.80 -22.18 2.24
CA ARG A 224 -3.42 -22.53 3.52
C ARG A 224 -2.80 -21.76 4.69
N GLU A 225 -1.48 -21.70 4.77
CA GLU A 225 -0.77 -20.97 5.83
C GLU A 225 -1.01 -19.46 5.76
N PHE A 226 -1.08 -18.89 4.55
CA PHE A 226 -1.51 -17.50 4.35
C PHE A 226 -2.93 -17.27 4.87
N THR A 227 -3.87 -18.15 4.51
CA THR A 227 -5.27 -18.03 4.95
C THR A 227 -5.36 -18.08 6.47
N LYS A 228 -4.65 -19.03 7.09
CA LYS A 228 -4.53 -19.13 8.55
C LYS A 228 -3.95 -17.86 9.16
N TRP A 229 -2.85 -17.33 8.61
CA TRP A 229 -2.24 -16.10 9.12
C TRP A 229 -3.21 -14.92 9.07
N VAL A 230 -3.98 -14.78 7.98
CA VAL A 230 -5.02 -13.74 7.87
C VAL A 230 -6.09 -13.88 8.95
N ASP A 231 -6.52 -15.12 9.23
CA ASP A 231 -7.52 -15.41 10.26
C ASP A 231 -7.00 -15.13 11.67
N ASP A 232 -5.77 -15.57 11.98
CA ASP A 232 -5.10 -15.32 13.26
C ASP A 232 -4.87 -13.81 13.49
N HIS A 233 -4.74 -13.02 12.41
CA HIS A 233 -4.46 -11.58 12.45
C HIS A 233 -5.66 -10.68 12.15
N ARG A 234 -6.90 -11.17 12.22
CA ARG A 234 -8.12 -10.36 11.98
C ARG A 234 -8.16 -9.08 12.82
N ARG A 235 -7.71 -9.15 14.09
CA ARG A 235 -7.64 -7.98 14.99
C ARG A 235 -6.66 -6.93 14.47
N LEU A 236 -5.44 -7.33 14.09
CA LEU A 236 -4.44 -6.46 13.48
C LEU A 236 -5.03 -5.75 12.24
N LEU A 237 -5.63 -6.51 11.32
CA LEU A 237 -6.19 -5.97 10.08
C LEU A 237 -7.31 -4.95 10.34
N LYS A 238 -8.15 -5.19 11.35
CA LYS A 238 -9.20 -4.25 11.78
C LYS A 238 -8.59 -2.96 12.35
N GLU A 239 -7.58 -3.06 13.19
CA GLU A 239 -6.92 -1.89 13.78
C GLU A 239 -6.12 -1.08 12.75
N LEU A 240 -5.44 -1.74 11.80
CA LEU A 240 -4.80 -1.10 10.66
C LEU A 240 -5.81 -0.31 9.81
N ARG A 241 -6.99 -0.89 9.56
CA ARG A 241 -8.08 -0.18 8.87
C ARG A 241 -8.50 1.07 9.65
N THR A 242 -8.65 0.98 10.96
CA THR A 242 -8.98 2.13 11.81
C THR A 242 -7.92 3.23 11.71
N ALA A 243 -6.63 2.89 11.75
CA ALA A 243 -5.55 3.86 11.59
C ALA A 243 -5.60 4.56 10.23
N VAL A 244 -5.85 3.82 9.14
CA VAL A 244 -6.01 4.39 7.80
C VAL A 244 -7.23 5.32 7.72
N GLU A 245 -8.35 4.95 8.35
CA GLU A 245 -9.54 5.81 8.39
C GLU A 245 -9.34 7.08 9.23
N LEU A 246 -8.55 7.03 10.30
CA LEU A 246 -8.13 8.22 11.05
C LEU A 246 -7.29 9.16 10.17
N ALA A 247 -6.30 8.62 9.44
CA ALA A 247 -5.47 9.42 8.54
C ALA A 247 -6.29 10.07 7.42
N LYS A 248 -7.25 9.35 6.81
CA LYS A 248 -8.17 9.91 5.80
C LYS A 248 -9.02 11.08 6.31
N ARG A 249 -9.32 11.10 7.61
CA ARG A 249 -10.07 12.19 8.27
C ARG A 249 -9.16 13.36 8.66
N GLY A 250 -7.88 13.33 8.31
CA GLY A 250 -6.90 14.34 8.70
C GLY A 250 -6.42 14.24 10.15
N LYS A 251 -6.69 13.11 10.82
CA LYS A 251 -6.18 12.78 12.18
C LYS A 251 -4.95 11.87 12.07
N VAL A 252 -3.94 12.36 11.39
CA VAL A 252 -2.69 11.65 11.11
C VAL A 252 -1.89 11.34 12.38
N ASN A 253 -1.85 12.25 13.35
CA ASN A 253 -1.16 12.03 14.62
C ASN A 253 -1.80 10.89 15.42
N ASP A 254 -3.14 10.81 15.43
CA ASP A 254 -3.86 9.69 16.04
C ASP A 254 -3.58 8.37 15.31
N ALA A 255 -3.55 8.41 13.97
CA ALA A 255 -3.21 7.25 13.15
C ALA A 255 -1.79 6.74 13.44
N ILE A 256 -0.80 7.64 13.53
CA ILE A 256 0.60 7.29 13.85
C ILE A 256 0.70 6.71 15.26
N ARG A 257 0.01 7.29 16.25
CA ARG A 257 -0.05 6.74 17.61
C ARG A 257 -0.60 5.31 17.62
N ALA A 258 -1.72 5.08 16.94
CA ALA A 258 -2.31 3.74 16.82
C ALA A 258 -1.35 2.73 16.14
N LEU A 259 -0.57 3.17 15.14
CA LEU A 259 0.43 2.33 14.48
C LEU A 259 1.65 2.05 15.37
N ASN A 260 2.07 3.00 16.21
CA ASN A 260 3.13 2.78 17.19
C ASN A 260 2.70 1.74 18.24
N ASP A 261 1.46 1.83 18.73
CA ASP A 261 0.89 0.84 19.67
C ASP A 261 0.84 -0.56 19.04
N LEU A 262 0.45 -0.65 17.76
CA LEU A 262 0.48 -1.90 17.00
C LEU A 262 1.91 -2.43 16.81
N SER A 263 2.87 -1.56 16.52
CA SER A 263 4.27 -1.94 16.36
C SER A 263 4.83 -2.55 17.64
N TYR A 264 4.48 -1.98 18.80
CA TYR A 264 4.85 -2.52 20.10
C TYR A 264 4.17 -3.88 20.37
N ARG A 265 2.89 -4.03 20.04
CA ARG A 265 2.15 -5.28 20.27
C ARG A 265 2.63 -6.44 19.40
N TYR A 266 2.95 -6.17 18.14
CA TYR A 266 3.39 -7.16 17.16
C TYR A 266 4.91 -7.19 17.00
N ASN A 267 5.64 -6.75 18.03
CA ASN A 267 7.09 -6.62 18.03
C ASN A 267 7.85 -7.92 17.71
N ASN A 268 7.22 -9.07 18.02
CA ASN A 268 7.78 -10.40 17.81
C ASN A 268 7.17 -11.14 16.62
N ASP A 269 6.34 -10.48 15.80
CA ASP A 269 5.85 -11.01 14.54
C ASP A 269 6.41 -10.16 13.39
N PRO A 270 7.45 -10.64 12.68
CA PRO A 270 8.11 -9.85 11.64
C PRO A 270 7.19 -9.52 10.45
N VAL A 271 6.20 -10.36 10.15
CA VAL A 271 5.26 -10.12 9.04
C VAL A 271 4.29 -9.01 9.41
N ALA A 272 3.68 -9.12 10.59
CA ALA A 272 2.77 -8.11 11.13
C ALA A 272 3.49 -6.78 11.32
N LEU A 273 4.67 -6.79 11.95
CA LEU A 273 5.47 -5.59 12.19
C LEU A 273 5.85 -4.90 10.87
N SER A 274 6.31 -5.65 9.87
CA SER A 274 6.60 -5.12 8.53
C SER A 274 5.37 -4.50 7.87
N LEU A 275 4.18 -5.07 8.09
CA LEU A 275 2.93 -4.52 7.56
C LEU A 275 2.57 -3.18 8.23
N VAL A 276 2.68 -3.11 9.56
CA VAL A 276 2.46 -1.88 10.32
C VAL A 276 3.43 -0.79 9.84
N HIS A 277 4.72 -1.12 9.71
CA HIS A 277 5.74 -0.20 9.25
C HIS A 277 5.45 0.33 7.83
N SER A 278 5.09 -0.56 6.89
CA SER A 278 4.73 -0.17 5.51
C SER A 278 3.57 0.82 5.46
N ILE A 279 2.56 0.64 6.32
CA ILE A 279 1.41 1.55 6.41
C ILE A 279 1.82 2.87 7.06
N ALA A 280 2.64 2.85 8.11
CA ALA A 280 3.17 4.04 8.77
C ALA A 280 3.97 4.92 7.79
N LEU A 281 4.85 4.33 6.99
CA LEU A 281 5.61 5.05 5.95
C LEU A 281 4.69 5.74 4.94
N LYS A 282 3.63 5.05 4.47
CA LYS A 282 2.66 5.64 3.52
C LYS A 282 1.89 6.80 4.14
N ILE A 283 1.50 6.69 5.40
CA ILE A 283 0.79 7.77 6.11
C ILE A 283 1.72 8.97 6.36
N ASN A 284 2.97 8.73 6.76
CA ASN A 284 3.97 9.79 6.93
C ASN A 284 4.26 10.51 5.62
N ARG A 285 4.43 9.77 4.52
CA ARG A 285 4.59 10.37 3.19
C ARG A 285 3.38 11.22 2.79
N ALA A 286 2.16 10.71 3.00
CA ALA A 286 0.94 11.48 2.73
C ALA A 286 0.85 12.74 3.60
N LYS A 287 1.30 12.68 4.86
CA LYS A 287 1.42 13.83 5.76
C LYS A 287 2.33 14.90 5.17
N GLU A 288 3.54 14.52 4.75
CA GLU A 288 4.52 15.42 4.14
C GLU A 288 3.99 16.05 2.85
N GLU A 289 3.33 15.26 1.99
CA GLU A 289 2.73 15.75 0.74
C GLU A 289 1.60 16.77 1.01
N ILE A 290 0.73 16.51 1.99
CA ILE A 290 -0.33 17.45 2.41
C ILE A 290 0.28 18.72 2.99
N GLU A 291 1.30 18.59 3.83
CA GLU A 291 1.99 19.71 4.44
C GLU A 291 2.66 20.62 3.41
N ALA A 292 3.34 20.04 2.42
CA ALA A 292 3.95 20.76 1.32
C ALA A 292 2.90 21.42 0.40
N PHE A 293 1.76 20.75 0.20
CA PHE A 293 0.64 21.32 -0.55
C PHE A 293 0.05 22.54 0.17
N ILE A 294 -0.18 22.46 1.48
CA ILE A 294 -0.72 23.58 2.28
C ILE A 294 0.21 24.78 2.21
N GLU A 295 1.53 24.60 2.25
CA GLU A 295 2.47 25.73 2.17
C GLU A 295 2.39 26.49 0.85
N LYS A 296 2.05 25.81 -0.25
CA LYS A 296 2.06 26.36 -1.60
C LYS A 296 0.69 26.87 -2.03
N THR A 297 -0.39 26.23 -1.61
CA THR A 297 -1.73 26.55 -2.10
C THR A 297 -2.16 27.98 -1.75
N ALA A 298 -2.87 28.62 -2.67
CA ALA A 298 -3.57 29.90 -2.45
C ALA A 298 -5.10 29.70 -2.38
N ASP A 299 -5.58 28.46 -2.46
CA ASP A 299 -7.00 28.16 -2.42
C ASP A 299 -7.56 28.32 -0.99
N LYS A 300 -8.31 29.40 -0.79
CA LYS A 300 -8.95 29.75 0.48
C LYS A 300 -9.95 28.67 0.93
N LYS A 301 -10.67 28.02 0.01
CA LYS A 301 -11.66 26.99 0.36
C LYS A 301 -10.98 25.78 0.95
N VAL A 302 -9.86 25.36 0.35
CA VAL A 302 -9.08 24.22 0.83
C VAL A 302 -8.44 24.52 2.19
N LEU A 303 -7.88 25.72 2.37
CA LEU A 303 -7.31 26.12 3.67
C LEU A 303 -8.38 26.19 4.77
N LYS A 304 -9.56 26.75 4.49
CA LYS A 304 -10.70 26.76 5.42
C LYS A 304 -11.15 25.35 5.78
N TYR A 305 -11.21 24.44 4.81
CA TYR A 305 -11.54 23.03 5.06
C TYR A 305 -10.65 22.40 6.13
N PHE A 306 -9.33 22.56 6.05
CA PHE A 306 -8.40 22.00 7.04
C PHE A 306 -8.60 22.57 8.46
N ILE A 307 -8.99 23.85 8.55
CA ILE A 307 -9.23 24.56 9.82
C ILE A 307 -10.56 24.11 10.44
N GLU A 308 -11.65 24.18 9.67
CA GLU A 308 -13.01 23.88 10.11
C GLU A 308 -13.18 22.41 10.53
N ASN A 309 -12.52 21.49 9.81
CA ASN A 309 -12.57 20.06 10.12
C ASN A 309 -11.61 19.64 11.24
N LYS A 310 -10.94 20.60 11.92
CA LYS A 310 -10.03 20.35 13.05
C LYS A 310 -8.99 19.26 12.75
N THR A 311 -8.44 19.29 11.54
CA THR A 311 -7.38 18.36 11.13
C THR A 311 -6.08 18.65 11.88
N ASP A 312 -5.14 17.71 11.88
CA ASP A 312 -3.79 17.94 12.40
C ASP A 312 -3.03 19.05 11.66
N PHE A 313 -3.52 19.46 10.49
CA PHE A 313 -2.92 20.51 9.67
C PHE A 313 -3.54 21.89 9.90
N LYS A 314 -4.52 22.03 10.81
CA LYS A 314 -5.29 23.27 11.01
C LYS A 314 -4.40 24.50 11.25
N ASP A 315 -3.36 24.38 12.07
CA ASP A 315 -2.53 25.53 12.45
C ASP A 315 -1.61 25.96 11.31
N LYS A 316 -1.20 24.99 10.46
CA LYS A 316 -0.43 25.25 9.25
C LYS A 316 -1.31 25.90 8.17
N ALA A 317 -2.53 25.38 8.00
CA ALA A 317 -3.52 25.94 7.09
C ALA A 317 -3.95 27.35 7.49
N TYR A 318 -4.16 27.60 8.79
CA TYR A 318 -4.48 28.94 9.32
C TYR A 318 -3.37 29.94 9.06
N ARG A 319 -2.11 29.60 9.36
CA ARG A 319 -0.95 30.45 9.04
C ARG A 319 -0.83 30.74 7.55
N ARG A 320 -1.09 29.76 6.68
CA ARG A 320 -1.10 29.98 5.23
C ARG A 320 -2.25 30.89 4.82
N LEU A 321 -3.45 30.68 5.36
CA LEU A 321 -4.63 31.48 5.03
C LEU A 321 -4.41 32.95 5.37
N LYS A 322 -3.77 33.25 6.51
CA LYS A 322 -3.35 34.63 6.84
C LYS A 322 -2.49 35.24 5.75
N LYS A 323 -1.43 34.52 5.31
CA LYS A 323 -0.55 34.98 4.23
C LYS A 323 -1.30 35.21 2.91
N VAL A 324 -2.26 34.34 2.57
CA VAL A 324 -3.04 34.44 1.32
C VAL A 324 -4.05 35.59 1.37
N LEU A 325 -4.59 35.89 2.55
CA LEU A 325 -5.49 37.02 2.78
C LEU A 325 -4.74 38.33 3.07
N ASP A 326 -3.40 38.30 3.04
CA ASP A 326 -2.55 39.41 3.47
C ASP A 326 -2.93 39.92 4.87
N ILE A 327 -3.33 39.01 5.77
CA ILE A 327 -3.64 39.32 7.16
C ILE A 327 -2.33 39.39 7.95
N THR A 328 -2.12 40.50 8.65
CA THR A 328 -0.99 40.72 9.55
C THR A 328 -1.47 40.84 10.99
N GLU A 329 -0.57 40.52 11.92
CA GLU A 329 -0.73 40.81 13.34
C GLU A 329 0.24 41.93 13.72
N ALA A 330 -0.21 42.84 14.57
CA ALA A 330 0.63 43.86 15.17
C ALA A 330 0.44 43.89 16.67
N TYR A 331 1.57 43.88 17.38
CA TYR A 331 1.63 43.88 18.84
C TYR A 331 1.94 45.29 19.33
N ARG A 332 1.22 45.73 20.36
CA ARG A 332 1.49 46.98 21.08
C ARG A 332 1.47 46.72 22.57
N TRP A 333 2.40 47.35 23.28
CA TRP A 333 2.58 47.19 24.72
C TRP A 333 2.49 48.54 25.44
N GLY A 334 2.06 48.52 26.71
CA GLY A 334 2.04 49.70 27.57
C GLY A 334 1.30 50.90 26.98
N GLU A 335 1.97 52.05 26.97
CA GLU A 335 1.39 53.31 26.45
C GLU A 335 0.99 53.22 24.97
N GLU A 336 1.70 52.43 24.14
CA GLU A 336 1.32 52.27 22.74
C GLU A 336 0.03 51.47 22.58
N ALA A 337 -0.21 50.49 23.48
CA ALA A 337 -1.44 49.72 23.52
C ALA A 337 -2.64 50.62 23.89
N LYS A 338 -2.44 51.52 24.87
CA LYS A 338 -3.45 52.51 25.28
C LYS A 338 -3.75 53.51 24.16
N ARG A 339 -2.73 53.98 23.44
CA ARG A 339 -2.89 54.84 22.24
C ARG A 339 -3.67 54.14 21.13
N LEU A 340 -3.43 52.85 20.91
CA LEU A 340 -4.17 52.06 19.92
C LEU A 340 -5.66 51.96 20.30
N LEU A 341 -5.99 51.63 21.56
CA LEU A 341 -7.39 51.61 22.01
C LEU A 341 -8.07 52.98 21.83
N ASN A 342 -7.37 54.07 22.16
CA ASN A 342 -7.88 55.43 21.96
C ASN A 342 -8.15 55.72 20.47
N LYS A 343 -7.25 55.32 19.57
CA LYS A 343 -7.45 55.46 18.12
C LYS A 343 -8.67 54.66 17.63
N LEU A 344 -8.87 53.45 18.14
CA LEU A 344 -10.03 52.62 17.80
C LEU A 344 -11.34 53.29 18.24
N LEU A 345 -11.36 53.90 19.43
CA LEU A 345 -12.49 54.68 19.93
C LEU A 345 -12.75 55.91 19.04
N MET A 346 -11.71 56.69 18.73
CA MET A 346 -11.83 57.88 17.88
C MET A 346 -12.30 57.56 16.45
N LYS A 347 -11.91 56.39 15.92
CA LYS A 347 -12.38 55.92 14.61
C LYS A 347 -13.75 55.23 14.66
N GLY A 348 -14.40 55.19 15.82
CA GLY A 348 -15.74 54.59 16.01
C GLY A 348 -15.78 53.07 15.82
N LEU A 349 -14.63 52.39 15.98
CA LEU A 349 -14.55 50.93 15.88
C LEU A 349 -14.90 50.22 17.19
N ILE A 350 -14.86 50.95 18.29
CA ILE A 350 -15.33 50.53 19.62
C ILE A 350 -16.10 51.69 20.25
N SER A 351 -17.08 51.37 21.08
CA SER A 351 -17.84 52.33 21.89
C SER A 351 -17.05 52.73 23.16
N GLU A 352 -17.44 53.83 23.80
CA GLU A 352 -16.83 54.27 25.08
C GLU A 352 -16.90 53.18 26.15
N LYS A 353 -18.04 52.48 26.23
CA LYS A 353 -18.24 51.37 27.17
C LYS A 353 -17.27 50.21 26.91
N GLU A 354 -16.99 49.90 25.66
CA GLU A 354 -16.01 48.87 25.28
C GLU A 354 -14.59 49.35 25.57
N PHE A 355 -14.27 50.60 25.27
CA PHE A 355 -12.96 51.18 25.56
C PHE A 355 -12.62 51.11 27.07
N ASP A 356 -13.56 51.45 27.95
CA ASP A 356 -13.37 51.37 29.39
C ASP A 356 -13.13 49.92 29.83
N ALA A 357 -13.93 48.98 29.32
CA ALA A 357 -13.79 47.56 29.63
C ALA A 357 -12.42 47.00 29.20
N LEU A 358 -11.98 47.33 27.98
CA LEU A 358 -10.66 46.91 27.46
C LEU A 358 -9.51 47.58 28.21
N SER A 359 -9.67 48.85 28.63
CA SER A 359 -8.67 49.58 29.41
C SER A 359 -8.49 49.00 30.81
N MET A 360 -9.56 48.51 31.45
CA MET A 360 -9.48 47.78 32.73
C MET A 360 -8.69 46.47 32.58
N ILE A 361 -8.81 45.78 31.45
CA ILE A 361 -8.04 44.57 31.16
C ILE A 361 -6.57 44.91 30.91
N LEU A 362 -6.32 45.94 30.08
CA LEU A 362 -4.96 46.38 29.74
C LEU A 362 -4.16 46.79 30.99
N THR A 363 -4.80 47.48 31.93
CA THR A 363 -4.17 47.92 33.20
C THR A 363 -4.04 46.79 34.24
N GLY A 364 -4.59 45.61 33.98
CA GLY A 364 -4.52 44.46 34.88
C GLY A 364 -5.55 44.47 36.01
N LEU A 365 -6.50 45.42 36.01
CA LEU A 365 -7.64 45.46 36.94
C LEU A 365 -8.62 44.29 36.69
N GLN A 366 -8.63 43.75 35.47
CA GLN A 366 -9.31 42.49 35.13
C GLN A 366 -8.30 41.48 34.56
N LYS A 367 -8.04 40.40 35.29
CA LYS A 367 -7.13 39.30 34.88
C LYS A 367 -7.83 38.32 33.93
N ARG A 368 -8.30 38.82 32.78
CA ARG A 368 -8.87 38.00 31.72
C ARG A 368 -8.42 38.50 30.36
N GLU A 369 -8.10 37.56 29.48
CA GLU A 369 -7.95 37.87 28.06
C GLU A 369 -9.33 38.19 27.47
N HIS A 370 -9.38 39.20 26.60
CA HIS A 370 -10.58 39.53 25.86
C HIS A 370 -10.28 39.58 24.37
N GLU A 371 -11.04 38.80 23.60
CA GLU A 371 -10.99 38.76 22.15
C GLU A 371 -12.31 39.30 21.61
N GLN A 372 -12.23 40.27 20.69
CA GLN A 372 -13.40 40.79 19.98
C GLN A 372 -13.09 41.06 18.51
N TYR A 373 -14.11 40.92 17.67
CA TYR A 373 -14.07 41.33 16.27
C TYR A 373 -14.63 42.74 16.16
N LEU A 374 -13.82 43.68 15.67
CA LEU A 374 -14.23 45.06 15.43
C LEU A 374 -15.03 45.20 14.12
N ARG A 375 -14.70 44.35 13.15
CA ARG A 375 -15.33 44.20 11.83
C ARG A 375 -15.23 42.75 11.38
N GLU A 376 -15.82 42.38 10.25
CA GLU A 376 -15.68 41.04 9.66
C GLU A 376 -14.21 40.63 9.43
N ASP A 377 -13.31 41.60 9.23
CA ASP A 377 -11.91 41.40 8.86
C ASP A 377 -10.89 41.90 9.90
N ILE A 378 -11.33 42.51 11.01
CA ILE A 378 -10.43 43.04 12.04
C ILE A 378 -10.76 42.44 13.40
N ARG A 379 -9.77 41.80 13.99
CA ARG A 379 -9.83 41.19 15.32
C ARG A 379 -8.86 41.89 16.25
N ILE A 380 -9.28 42.12 17.49
CA ILE A 380 -8.37 42.56 18.55
C ILE A 380 -8.40 41.59 19.72
N VAL A 381 -7.22 41.37 20.30
CA VAL A 381 -7.03 40.62 21.54
C VAL A 381 -6.35 41.53 22.53
N VAL A 382 -6.99 41.75 23.69
CA VAL A 382 -6.48 42.60 24.77
C VAL A 382 -6.17 41.73 25.98
N ARG A 383 -4.95 41.89 26.48
CA ARG A 383 -4.41 41.20 27.65
C ARG A 383 -3.71 42.22 28.55
N TRP A 384 -3.26 41.77 29.72
CA TRP A 384 -2.50 42.64 30.61
C TRP A 384 -1.27 43.22 29.89
N ASN A 385 -1.21 44.56 29.83
CA ASN A 385 -0.16 45.33 29.20
C ASN A 385 0.03 45.12 27.67
N GLU A 386 -0.90 44.46 26.98
CA GLU A 386 -0.77 44.10 25.56
C GLU A 386 -2.09 44.25 24.78
N VAL A 387 -2.00 44.81 23.58
CA VAL A 387 -3.06 44.78 22.56
C VAL A 387 -2.48 44.19 21.28
N ILE A 388 -3.13 43.14 20.78
CA ILE A 388 -2.85 42.51 19.49
C ILE A 388 -3.97 42.90 18.55
N ILE A 389 -3.64 43.49 17.40
CA ILE A 389 -4.58 43.72 16.31
C ILE A 389 -4.23 42.85 15.12
N GLU A 390 -5.24 42.17 14.58
CA GLU A 390 -5.15 41.28 13.43
C GLU A 390 -6.14 41.73 12.35
N GLY A 391 -5.69 41.81 11.11
CA GLY A 391 -6.55 42.11 9.96
C GLY A 391 -5.73 42.28 8.67
N PRO A 392 -6.35 42.65 7.54
CA PRO A 392 -5.63 42.93 6.29
C PRO A 392 -4.52 43.95 6.53
N LYS A 393 -3.33 43.68 5.97
CA LYS A 393 -2.10 44.43 6.24
C LYS A 393 -2.26 45.92 6.07
N LYS A 394 -2.88 46.33 4.96
CA LYS A 394 -3.19 47.73 4.67
C LYS A 394 -4.05 48.37 5.76
N THR A 395 -5.10 47.68 6.18
CA THR A 395 -6.02 48.13 7.23
C THR A 395 -5.33 48.25 8.58
N VAL A 396 -4.49 47.28 8.94
CA VAL A 396 -3.71 47.31 10.20
C VAL A 396 -2.68 48.43 10.16
N GLU A 397 -1.94 48.60 9.07
CA GLU A 397 -0.99 49.72 8.90
C GLU A 397 -1.69 51.09 9.00
N ASP A 398 -2.88 51.23 8.43
CA ASP A 398 -3.69 52.47 8.49
C ASP A 398 -4.30 52.74 9.89
N LEU A 399 -4.44 51.71 10.73
CA LEU A 399 -4.84 51.87 12.13
C LEU A 399 -3.66 52.21 13.06
N LEU A 400 -2.45 51.80 12.67
CA LEU A 400 -1.24 52.03 13.45
C LEU A 400 -0.59 53.39 13.15
N LYS A 401 -0.71 53.90 11.92
CA LYS A 401 -0.41 55.31 11.56
C LYS A 401 -1.31 56.26 12.33
#